data_AF-A0AAW0LRW0-F1
#
_entry.id   AF-A0AAW0LRW0-F1
#
_cell.length_a   1.000
_cell.length_b   1.000
_cell.length_c   1.000
_cell.angle_alpha   90.00
_cell.angle_beta   90.00
_cell.angle_gamma   90.00
#
_symmetry.space_group_name_H-M   'P 1'
#
loop_
_entity.id
_entity.type
_entity.pdbx_description
1 polymer ?
#
loop_
_entity_poly.entity_id
_entity_poly.type
_entity_poly.pdbx_seq_one_letter_code
_entity_poly.pdbx_strand_id
1 'polypeptide(L)'
;MQQVIERHNLHPKNLGKMDQLSLELQLENGTPYAMLSKEIEEKTHELRKIRGEELPGMDIEELQKLEKELEVGLSRVIETKACLSFLSLFAGIIMEVKDFWKRSLPFSKRSCSIL
;
A
#
# COMPACT_ATOMS: atom_id res chain seq x y z
N MET A 1 -54.34 9.41 37.45
CA MET A 1 -52.96 9.92 37.62
C MET A 1 -52.34 10.13 36.25
N GLN A 2 -52.58 11.30 35.64
CA GLN A 2 -51.94 11.72 34.38
C GLN A 2 -50.70 12.56 34.75
N GLN A 3 -49.51 12.03 34.48
CA GLN A 3 -48.26 12.77 34.67
C GLN A 3 -48.08 13.71 33.47
N VAL A 4 -48.10 15.00 33.77
CA VAL A 4 -48.04 16.11 32.82
C VAL A 4 -46.59 16.30 32.38
N ILE A 5 -46.38 16.37 31.07
CA ILE A 5 -45.08 16.61 30.43
C ILE A 5 -44.67 18.06 30.68
N GLU A 6 -43.62 18.26 31.50
CA GLU A 6 -43.05 19.56 31.79
C GLU A 6 -42.08 19.98 30.67
N ARG A 7 -42.55 20.87 29.79
CA ARG A 7 -41.75 21.49 28.73
C ARG A 7 -40.72 22.43 29.35
N HIS A 8 -39.45 22.01 29.31
CA HIS A 8 -38.32 22.88 29.64
C HIS A 8 -38.12 23.90 28.52
N ASN A 9 -38.38 25.16 28.82
CA ASN A 9 -38.22 26.29 27.89
C ASN A 9 -36.73 26.50 27.58
N LEU A 10 -36.31 26.13 26.37
CA LEU A 10 -35.01 26.50 25.82
C LEU A 10 -34.96 28.03 25.64
N HIS A 11 -34.08 28.66 26.40
CA HIS A 11 -33.88 30.10 26.39
C HIS A 11 -33.23 30.53 25.05
N PRO A 12 -33.85 31.43 24.26
CA PRO A 12 -33.37 31.79 22.91
C PRO A 12 -32.02 32.53 22.89
N LYS A 13 -31.44 32.86 24.05
CA LYS A 13 -30.17 33.60 24.17
C LYS A 13 -28.91 32.74 24.09
N ASN A 14 -29.04 31.41 24.03
CA ASN A 14 -27.92 30.47 23.88
C ASN A 14 -27.91 29.66 22.58
N LEU A 15 -28.97 29.73 21.75
CA LEU A 15 -29.02 29.03 20.46
C LEU A 15 -27.93 29.53 19.50
N GLY A 16 -27.77 30.86 19.37
CA GLY A 16 -26.73 31.43 18.51
C GLY A 16 -25.29 31.12 18.93
N LYS A 17 -25.04 30.77 20.20
CA LYS A 17 -23.70 30.41 20.69
C LYS A 17 -23.37 28.94 20.45
N MET A 18 -24.34 28.03 20.55
CA MET A 18 -24.15 26.61 20.25
C MET A 18 -23.98 26.37 18.75
N ASP A 19 -24.72 27.10 17.91
CA ASP A 19 -24.55 27.05 16.46
C ASP A 19 -23.16 27.52 16.04
N GLN A 20 -22.65 28.60 16.65
CA GLN A 20 -21.32 29.13 16.41
C GLN A 20 -20.20 28.17 16.86
N LEU A 21 -20.36 27.54 18.03
CA LEU A 21 -19.42 26.52 18.54
C LEU A 21 -19.44 25.22 17.70
N SER A 22 -20.60 24.86 17.15
CA SER A 22 -20.74 23.73 16.22
C SER A 22 -20.14 24.01 14.85
N LEU A 23 -20.26 25.25 14.36
CA LEU A 23 -19.61 25.73 13.13
C LEU A 23 -18.10 25.76 13.28
N GLU A 24 -17.59 26.21 14.43
CA GLU A 24 -16.16 26.28 14.74
C GLU A 24 -15.54 24.88 14.85
N LEU A 25 -16.23 23.94 15.52
CA LEU A 25 -15.83 22.52 15.60
C LEU A 25 -15.96 21.77 14.24
N GLN A 26 -16.93 22.14 13.40
CA GLN A 26 -17.02 21.59 12.03
C GLN A 26 -15.98 22.19 11.08
N LEU A 27 -15.57 23.45 11.27
CA LEU A 27 -14.41 24.02 10.56
C LEU A 27 -13.10 23.35 11.00
N GLU A 28 -12.94 23.08 12.30
CA GLU A 28 -11.74 22.44 12.85
C GLU A 28 -11.63 20.95 12.45
N ASN A 29 -12.75 20.24 12.29
CA ASN A 29 -12.76 18.86 11.79
C ASN A 29 -12.84 18.75 10.26
N GLY A 30 -13.42 19.75 9.58
CA GLY A 30 -13.56 19.79 8.12
C GLY A 30 -12.26 20.15 7.41
N THR A 31 -11.39 20.92 8.05
CA THR A 31 -10.10 21.33 7.46
C THR A 31 -9.11 20.15 7.27
N PRO A 32 -8.88 19.25 8.25
CA PRO A 32 -8.03 18.08 8.04
C PRO A 32 -8.62 17.10 7.02
N TYR A 33 -9.94 16.86 7.07
CA TYR A 33 -10.60 15.94 6.15
C TYR A 33 -10.57 16.46 4.70
N ALA A 34 -10.83 17.74 4.49
CA ALA A 34 -10.74 18.36 3.16
C ALA A 34 -9.30 18.32 2.61
N MET A 35 -8.30 18.55 3.46
CA MET A 35 -6.89 18.42 3.06
C MET A 35 -6.53 17.00 2.67
N LEU A 36 -6.95 16.00 3.47
CA LEU A 36 -6.73 14.58 3.16
C LEU A 36 -7.46 14.16 1.88
N SER A 37 -8.69 14.62 1.67
CA SER A 37 -9.45 14.35 0.45
C SER A 37 -8.73 14.91 -0.79
N LYS A 38 -8.21 16.14 -0.70
CA LYS A 38 -7.42 16.76 -1.75
C LYS A 38 -6.14 15.98 -2.04
N GLU A 39 -5.43 15.54 -1.01
CA GLU A 39 -4.23 14.72 -1.16
C GLU A 39 -4.54 13.37 -1.84
N ILE A 40 -5.64 12.73 -1.47
CA ILE A 40 -6.10 11.49 -2.12
C ILE A 40 -6.40 11.73 -3.60
N GLU A 41 -7.09 12.83 -3.93
CA GLU A 41 -7.38 13.20 -5.32
C GLU A 41 -6.09 13.45 -6.12
N GLU A 42 -5.14 14.20 -5.55
CA GLU A 42 -3.84 14.47 -6.16
C GLU A 42 -3.05 13.19 -6.39
N LYS A 43 -2.97 12.29 -5.39
CA LYS A 43 -2.29 11.00 -5.52
C LYS A 43 -2.97 10.07 -6.50
N THR A 44 -4.29 10.08 -6.55
CA THR A 44 -5.05 9.30 -7.54
C THR A 44 -4.75 9.77 -8.95
N HIS A 45 -4.67 11.08 -9.16
CA HIS A 45 -4.31 11.67 -10.44
C HIS A 45 -2.85 11.35 -10.83
N GLU A 46 -1.89 11.44 -9.90
CA GLU A 46 -0.51 10.98 -10.12
C GLU A 46 -0.47 9.50 -10.57
N LEU A 47 -1.24 8.62 -9.93
CA LEU A 47 -1.30 7.21 -10.32
C LEU A 47 -1.87 6.99 -11.73
N ARG A 48 -2.86 7.77 -12.16
CA ARG A 48 -3.41 7.69 -13.53
C ARG A 48 -2.38 8.13 -14.58
N LYS A 49 -1.55 9.13 -14.27
CA LYS A 49 -0.43 9.53 -15.12
C LYS A 49 0.60 8.42 -15.27
N ILE A 50 1.01 7.81 -14.15
CA ILE A 50 1.93 6.65 -14.16
C ILE A 50 1.35 5.48 -14.98
N ARG A 51 0.02 5.32 -14.99
CA ARG A 51 -0.69 4.31 -15.80
C ARG A 51 -0.85 4.70 -17.28
N GLY A 52 -0.51 5.93 -17.66
CA GLY A 52 -0.59 6.43 -19.04
C GLY A 52 -1.97 6.95 -19.47
N GLU A 53 -2.90 7.17 -18.53
CA GLU A 53 -4.29 7.56 -18.86
C GLU A 53 -4.46 9.07 -19.08
N GLU A 54 -3.66 9.89 -18.40
CA GLU A 54 -3.78 11.36 -18.38
C GLU A 54 -2.46 12.03 -18.84
N LEU A 55 -1.82 11.43 -19.86
CA LEU A 55 -0.63 11.98 -20.52
C LEU A 55 -0.90 13.22 -21.40
N PRO A 56 -2.07 13.34 -22.09
CA PRO A 56 -2.36 14.52 -22.89
C PRO A 56 -2.39 15.78 -22.03
N GLY A 57 -1.61 16.80 -22.41
CA GLY A 57 -1.50 18.07 -21.69
C GLY A 57 -0.30 18.18 -20.76
N MET A 58 0.51 17.13 -20.62
CA MET A 58 1.82 17.21 -19.97
C MET A 58 2.85 17.82 -20.93
N ASP A 59 3.80 18.57 -20.38
CA ASP A 59 4.93 19.05 -21.17
C ASP A 59 5.96 17.92 -21.43
N ILE A 60 6.88 18.17 -22.35
CA ILE A 60 7.89 17.16 -22.76
C ILE A 60 8.84 16.83 -21.60
N GLU A 61 9.14 17.78 -20.74
CA GLU A 61 10.07 17.62 -19.61
C GLU A 61 9.44 16.79 -18.49
N GLU A 62 8.16 17.02 -18.20
CA GLU A 62 7.31 16.22 -17.31
C GLU A 62 7.18 14.78 -17.81
N LEU A 63 6.97 14.58 -19.12
CA LEU A 63 6.91 13.26 -19.73
C LEU A 63 8.25 12.53 -19.62
N GLN A 64 9.38 13.21 -19.89
CA GLN A 64 10.71 12.64 -19.73
C GLN A 64 11.04 12.29 -18.28
N LYS A 65 10.59 13.10 -17.33
CA LYS A 65 10.74 12.82 -15.90
C LYS A 65 9.95 11.56 -15.51
N LEU A 66 8.69 11.48 -15.94
CA LEU A 66 7.82 10.33 -15.69
C LEU A 66 8.42 9.04 -16.27
N GLU A 67 8.95 9.09 -17.49
CA GLU A 67 9.62 7.97 -18.14
C GLU A 67 10.83 7.47 -17.32
N LYS A 68 11.69 8.38 -16.85
CA LYS A 68 12.86 8.01 -16.03
C LYS A 68 12.43 7.37 -14.70
N GLU A 69 11.40 7.91 -14.05
CA GLU A 69 10.90 7.33 -12.80
C GLU A 69 10.32 5.92 -13.01
N LEU A 70 9.60 5.73 -14.11
CA LEU A 70 9.08 4.42 -14.53
C LEU A 70 10.21 3.44 -14.86
N GLU A 71 11.22 3.85 -15.61
CA GLU A 71 12.36 3.02 -15.97
C GLU A 71 13.10 2.50 -14.73
N VAL A 72 13.39 3.39 -13.77
CA VAL A 72 14.03 3.02 -12.50
C VAL A 72 13.15 2.07 -11.69
N GLY A 73 11.85 2.34 -11.60
CA GLY A 73 10.89 1.50 -10.88
C GLY A 73 10.78 0.09 -11.49
N LEU A 74 10.66 0.02 -12.81
CA LEU A 74 10.56 -1.23 -13.56
C LEU A 74 11.84 -2.05 -13.46
N SER A 75 13.01 -1.41 -13.56
CA SER A 75 14.30 -2.09 -13.41
C SER A 75 14.40 -2.82 -12.07
N ARG A 76 14.05 -2.14 -10.96
CA ARG A 76 14.03 -2.76 -9.61
C ARG A 76 13.06 -3.94 -9.51
N VAL A 77 11.88 -3.83 -10.11
CA VAL A 77 10.89 -4.92 -10.11
C VAL A 77 11.41 -6.12 -10.90
N ILE A 78 12.06 -5.89 -12.04
CA ILE A 78 12.66 -6.95 -12.86
C ILE A 78 13.80 -7.62 -12.10
N GLU A 79 14.74 -6.86 -11.54
CA GLU A 79 15.85 -7.39 -10.75
C GLU A 79 15.36 -8.25 -9.58
N THR A 80 14.35 -7.76 -8.84
CA THR A 80 13.76 -8.48 -7.72
C THR A 80 13.11 -9.79 -8.18
N LYS A 81 12.30 -9.74 -9.25
CA LYS A 81 11.66 -10.94 -9.82
C LYS A 81 12.69 -11.94 -10.35
N ALA A 82 13.72 -11.47 -11.04
CA ALA A 82 14.81 -12.29 -11.53
C ALA A 82 15.50 -12.99 -10.36
N CYS A 83 15.88 -12.24 -9.32
CA CYS A 83 16.50 -12.80 -8.10
C CYS A 83 15.62 -13.87 -7.45
N LEU A 84 14.33 -13.60 -7.26
CA LEU A 84 13.38 -14.59 -6.71
C LEU A 84 13.27 -15.84 -7.60
N SER A 85 13.23 -15.67 -8.92
CA SER A 85 13.18 -16.79 -9.86
C SER A 85 14.44 -17.64 -9.80
N PHE A 86 15.62 -17.02 -9.77
CA PHE A 86 16.90 -17.72 -9.61
C PHE A 86 16.95 -18.47 -8.28
N LEU A 87 16.57 -17.84 -7.16
CA LEU A 87 16.53 -18.48 -5.85
C LEU A 87 15.64 -19.74 -5.86
N SER A 88 14.49 -19.70 -6.53
CA SER A 88 13.60 -20.87 -6.65
C SER A 88 14.23 -22.01 -7.46
N LEU A 89 14.90 -21.70 -8.58
CA LEU A 89 15.61 -22.68 -9.41
C LEU A 89 16.80 -23.30 -8.66
N PHE A 90 17.62 -22.47 -8.01
CA PHE A 90 18.76 -22.94 -7.23
C PHE A 90 18.32 -23.78 -6.02
N ALA A 91 17.23 -23.41 -5.34
CA ALA A 91 16.68 -24.23 -4.25
C ALA A 91 16.31 -25.64 -4.73
N GLY A 92 15.69 -25.77 -5.92
CA GLY A 92 15.39 -27.06 -6.54
C GLY A 92 16.63 -27.92 -6.78
N ILE A 93 17.67 -27.34 -7.40
CA ILE A 93 18.93 -28.02 -7.68
C ILE A 93 19.65 -28.44 -6.38
N ILE A 94 19.70 -27.56 -5.39
CA ILE A 94 20.32 -27.84 -4.09
C ILE A 94 19.59 -29.01 -3.41
N MET A 95 18.26 -29.04 -3.46
CA MET A 95 17.48 -30.15 -2.92
C MET A 95 17.73 -31.46 -3.67
N GLU A 96 17.85 -31.43 -4.99
CA GLU A 96 18.16 -32.61 -5.80
C GLU A 96 19.56 -33.19 -5.50
N VAL A 97 20.58 -32.32 -5.40
CA VAL A 97 21.95 -32.73 -5.02
C VAL A 97 21.99 -33.27 -3.59
N LYS A 98 21.26 -32.63 -2.67
CA LYS A 98 21.14 -33.10 -1.28
C LYS A 98 20.48 -34.47 -1.20
N ASP A 99 19.42 -34.70 -1.97
CA ASP A 99 18.74 -36.00 -2.05
C ASP A 99 19.64 -37.07 -2.68
N PHE A 100 20.41 -36.72 -3.71
CA PHE A 100 21.38 -37.61 -4.33
C PHE A 100 22.47 -38.05 -3.34
N TRP A 101 23.01 -37.12 -2.55
CA TRP A 101 24.01 -37.44 -1.52
C TRP A 101 23.41 -38.32 -0.41
N LYS A 102 22.19 -38.01 0.03
CA LYS A 102 21.46 -38.81 1.03
C LYS A 102 21.21 -40.25 0.57
N ARG A 103 20.92 -40.49 -0.72
CA ARG A 103 20.78 -41.83 -1.30
C ARG A 103 22.11 -42.56 -1.49
N SER A 104 23.21 -41.85 -1.69
CA SER A 104 24.54 -42.44 -1.89
C SER A 104 25.25 -42.82 -0.57
N LEU A 105 24.93 -42.15 0.54
CA LEU A 105 25.48 -42.45 1.87
C LEU A 105 25.32 -43.91 2.36
N PRO A 106 24.18 -44.60 2.20
CA PRO A 106 24.04 -45.99 2.64
C PRO A 106 24.89 -46.99 1.84
N PHE A 107 25.34 -46.64 0.63
CA PHE A 107 26.24 -47.49 -0.16
C PHE A 107 27.67 -47.48 0.39
N SER A 108 28.15 -46.32 0.85
CA SER A 108 29.49 -46.19 1.46
C SER A 108 29.65 -47.01 2.75
N LYS A 109 28.59 -47.18 3.55
CA LYS A 109 28.65 -47.96 4.79
C LYS A 109 28.54 -49.49 4.60
N ARG A 110 28.05 -49.98 3.47
CA ARG A 110 27.97 -51.44 3.20
C ARG A 110 29.26 -52.02 2.65
N SER A 111 30.08 -51.23 1.95
CA SER A 111 31.37 -51.70 1.44
C SER A 111 32.45 -51.86 2.51
N CYS A 112 32.34 -51.20 3.68
CA CYS A 112 33.28 -51.39 4.79
C CYS A 112 32.95 -52.57 5.74
N SER A 113 31.85 -53.29 5.54
CA SER A 113 31.50 -54.45 6.37
C SER A 113 31.81 -55.81 5.71
N ILE A 114 32.50 -55.80 4.57
CA ILE A 114 32.83 -57.00 3.77
C ILE A 114 34.36 -57.23 3.67
N LEU A 115 35.19 -56.42 4.34
CA LEU A 115 36.64 -56.63 4.44
C LEU A 115 37.07 -56.97 5.87
#